data_AF-A0A7V1JKJ2-F1
#
_entry.id   AF-A0A7V1JKJ2-F1
#
_cell.length_a   1.000
_cell.length_b   1.000
_cell.length_c   1.000
_cell.angle_alpha   90.00
_cell.angle_beta   90.00
_cell.angle_gamma   90.00
#
_symmetry.space_group_name_H-M   'P 1'
#
loop_
_entity.id
_entity.type
_entity.pdbx_description
1 polymer ?
#
loop_
_entity_poly.entity_id
_entity_poly.type
_entity_poly.pdbx_seq_one_letter_code
_entity_poly.pdbx_strand_id
1 'polypeptide(L)'
;MFNIVEKRRWYFIGSGIVILLGIAAMVLSLLRFGTPVRLSIDFTGGSLFILHFEQPGEETAIREVFAAHGLDEAIVQRLGAPEENAWQVRTKEAAPEQVQAILADLDVEVAPVNRDLLTYETVSPIIGGEVTRAAGIAVLVSSFIILAFIWWSFRRVPHAFRYGAAAIVGMLHDILVAFGFYALMGLLQGWEVDALFLTAVLTVSGFSVQDTIVVFDRVRENLPRYRGESFERIANRSILETIHRSLATQLNAIFVMIAIILFGGDTVRPFISTMLVGMISGTYSSIFIAVPLVVMWQWAGEKRAAAVASA
;
A
#
# COMPACT_ATOMS: atom_id res chain seq x y z
N MET A 1 17.63 -29.57 -4.98
CA MET A 1 16.52 -28.81 -4.34
C MET A 1 17.00 -27.39 -4.11
N PHE A 2 16.20 -26.39 -4.44
CA PHE A 2 16.51 -25.00 -4.07
C PHE A 2 16.37 -24.85 -2.54
N ASN A 3 17.36 -24.26 -1.88
CA ASN A 3 17.36 -24.07 -0.43
C ASN A 3 17.00 -22.61 -0.11
N ILE A 4 15.70 -22.32 -0.10
CA ILE A 4 15.16 -20.98 0.15
C ILE A 4 15.35 -20.63 1.64
N VAL A 5 14.98 -21.54 2.54
CA VAL A 5 15.00 -21.27 3.98
C VAL A 5 16.42 -21.05 4.55
N GLU A 6 17.42 -21.70 3.96
CA GLU A 6 18.83 -21.54 4.35
C GLU A 6 19.36 -20.13 4.05
N LYS A 7 18.87 -19.50 2.97
CA LYS A 7 19.29 -18.15 2.53
C LYS A 7 18.49 -17.02 3.17
N ARG A 8 17.64 -17.30 4.16
CA ARG A 8 16.74 -16.35 4.83
C ARG A 8 17.35 -15.01 5.25
N ARG A 9 18.63 -14.99 5.65
CA ARG A 9 19.32 -13.75 6.04
C ARG A 9 19.37 -12.75 4.89
N TRP A 10 19.62 -13.20 3.66
CA TRP A 10 19.64 -12.33 2.48
C TRP A 10 18.27 -11.76 2.17
N TYR A 11 17.21 -12.55 2.33
CA TYR A 11 15.84 -12.09 2.12
C TYR A 11 15.41 -11.05 3.17
N PHE A 12 15.78 -11.25 4.44
CA PHE A 12 15.53 -10.27 5.50
C PHE A 12 16.32 -8.98 5.29
N ILE A 13 17.58 -9.06 4.83
CA ILE A 13 18.39 -7.87 4.53
C ILE A 13 17.78 -7.09 3.35
N GLY A 14 17.44 -7.77 2.25
CA GLY A 14 16.83 -7.12 1.08
C GLY A 14 15.51 -6.44 1.42
N SER A 15 14.64 -7.15 2.14
CA SER A 15 13.38 -6.62 2.68
C SER A 15 13.60 -5.43 3.61
N GLY A 16 14.57 -5.52 4.52
CA GLY A 16 14.95 -4.43 5.41
C GLY A 16 15.40 -3.18 4.66
N ILE A 17 16.19 -3.33 3.59
CA ILE A 17 16.60 -2.20 2.74
C ILE A 17 15.39 -1.54 2.08
N VAL A 18 14.48 -2.31 1.51
CA VAL A 18 13.27 -1.78 0.87
C VAL A 18 12.40 -1.02 1.87
N ILE A 19 12.17 -1.59 3.06
CA ILE A 19 11.43 -0.92 4.14
C ILE A 19 12.15 0.36 4.57
N LEU A 20 13.48 0.33 4.75
CA LEU A 20 14.24 1.52 5.16
C LEU A 20 14.16 2.63 4.13
N LEU A 21 14.22 2.32 2.82
CA LEU A 21 14.00 3.29 1.76
C LEU A 21 12.59 3.86 1.78
N GLY A 22 11.59 3.01 2.00
CA GLY A 22 10.19 3.45 2.19
C GLY A 22 10.01 4.36 3.40
N ILE A 23 10.62 4.02 4.53
CA ILE A 23 10.62 4.86 5.74
C ILE A 23 11.34 6.18 5.48
N ALA A 24 12.48 6.17 4.78
CA ALA A 24 13.18 7.39 4.42
C ALA A 24 12.30 8.30 3.54
N ALA A 25 11.58 7.72 2.56
CA ALA A 25 10.61 8.47 1.76
C ALA A 25 9.47 9.04 2.62
N MET A 26 8.94 8.27 3.57
CA MET A 26 7.92 8.76 4.51
C MET A 26 8.44 9.89 5.41
N VAL A 27 9.68 9.80 5.90
CA VAL A 27 10.31 10.87 6.69
C VAL A 27 10.53 12.12 5.85
N LEU A 28 10.99 11.98 4.60
CA LEU A 28 11.13 13.11 3.68
C LEU A 28 9.77 13.75 3.37
N SER A 29 8.73 12.94 3.18
CA SER A 29 7.35 13.42 3.05
C SER A 29 6.91 14.18 4.29
N LEU A 30 7.19 13.65 5.50
CA LEU A 30 6.87 14.32 6.76
C LEU A 30 7.55 15.68 6.88
N LEU A 31 8.82 15.78 6.50
CA LEU A 31 9.57 17.03 6.55
C LEU A 31 9.08 18.06 5.52
N ARG A 32 8.59 17.61 4.36
CA ARG A 32 8.16 18.50 3.26
C ARG A 32 6.69 18.91 3.36
N PHE A 33 5.83 17.99 3.79
CA PHE A 33 4.37 18.14 3.74
C PHE A 33 3.71 18.10 5.13
N GLY A 34 4.46 17.85 6.20
CA GLY A 34 3.93 17.73 7.56
C GLY A 34 3.26 16.38 7.86
N THR A 35 3.16 15.48 6.87
CA THR A 35 2.59 14.14 7.01
C THR A 35 3.47 13.06 6.35
N PRO A 36 3.53 11.83 6.92
CA PRO A 36 4.40 10.76 6.39
C PRO A 36 3.97 10.27 5.00
N VAL A 37 2.71 10.47 4.64
CA VAL A 37 2.16 10.33 3.29
C VAL A 37 1.30 11.56 3.01
N ARG A 38 1.25 12.03 1.77
CA ARG A 38 0.33 13.12 1.39
C ARG A 38 -1.08 12.57 1.42
N LEU A 39 -1.94 13.13 2.26
CA LEU A 39 -3.34 12.74 2.36
C LEU A 39 -4.17 13.51 1.33
N SER A 40 -5.20 12.89 0.74
CA SER A 40 -6.18 13.54 -0.14
C SER A 40 -7.23 14.31 0.68
N ILE A 41 -8.09 15.05 -0.02
CA ILE A 41 -9.24 15.75 0.58
C ILE A 41 -10.21 14.78 1.28
N ASP A 42 -10.19 13.50 0.95
CA ASP A 42 -11.03 12.45 1.58
C ASP A 42 -10.73 12.30 3.07
N PHE A 43 -9.52 12.67 3.51
CA PHE A 43 -9.10 12.56 4.90
C PHE A 43 -8.90 13.93 5.56
N THR A 44 -8.46 14.94 4.80
CA THR A 44 -8.22 16.29 5.35
C THR A 44 -9.44 17.20 5.28
N GLY A 45 -10.43 16.87 4.44
CA GLY A 45 -11.42 17.82 3.96
C GLY A 45 -10.82 18.83 2.98
N GLY A 46 -11.69 19.51 2.23
CA GLY A 46 -11.34 20.54 1.25
C GLY A 46 -11.98 20.31 -0.11
N SER A 47 -11.52 21.08 -1.09
CA SER A 47 -11.97 21.02 -2.49
C SER A 47 -10.81 20.67 -3.41
N LEU A 48 -11.07 19.78 -4.36
CA LEU A 48 -10.14 19.31 -5.39
C LEU A 48 -10.68 19.71 -6.76
N PHE A 49 -9.83 20.36 -7.54
CA PHE A 49 -10.08 20.73 -8.91
C PHE A 49 -9.05 20.04 -9.80
N ILE A 50 -9.51 19.29 -10.80
CA ILE A 50 -8.67 18.84 -11.92
C ILE A 50 -9.07 19.68 -13.12
N LEU A 51 -8.20 20.64 -13.45
CA LEU A 51 -8.37 21.63 -14.50
C LEU A 51 -7.58 21.20 -15.71
N HIS A 52 -8.22 21.12 -16.88
CA HIS A 52 -7.55 20.96 -18.16
C HIS A 52 -7.71 22.25 -18.94
N PHE A 53 -6.61 22.89 -19.29
CA PHE A 53 -6.64 24.13 -20.06
C PHE A 53 -6.43 23.86 -21.55
N GLU A 54 -7.13 24.61 -22.42
CA GLU A 54 -6.90 24.53 -23.86
C GLU A 54 -5.52 25.06 -24.28
N GLN A 55 -4.89 25.87 -23.43
CA GLN A 55 -3.57 26.46 -23.63
C GLN A 55 -2.71 26.30 -22.37
N PRO A 56 -1.37 26.36 -22.47
CA PRO A 56 -0.49 26.26 -21.31
C PRO A 56 -0.75 27.38 -20.30
N GLY A 57 -1.25 27.01 -19.11
CA GLY A 57 -1.39 27.91 -17.96
C GLY A 57 -0.15 27.87 -17.06
N GLU A 58 0.20 29.01 -16.47
CA GLU A 58 1.28 29.09 -15.47
C GLU A 58 0.75 28.79 -14.05
N GLU A 59 1.54 28.06 -13.25
CA GLU A 59 1.19 27.71 -11.87
C GLU A 59 0.88 28.94 -11.00
N THR A 60 1.66 30.01 -11.19
CA THR A 60 1.54 31.27 -10.46
C THR A 60 0.21 31.96 -10.74
N ALA A 61 -0.17 32.06 -12.02
CA ALA A 61 -1.43 32.67 -12.42
C ALA A 61 -2.63 31.88 -11.87
N ILE A 62 -2.58 30.54 -11.95
CA ILE A 62 -3.62 29.69 -11.34
C ILE A 62 -3.71 29.96 -9.84
N ARG A 63 -2.57 29.96 -9.13
CA ARG A 63 -2.53 30.20 -7.68
C ARG A 63 -3.10 31.58 -7.30
N GLU A 64 -2.81 32.60 -8.10
CA GLU A 64 -3.29 33.97 -7.90
C GLU A 64 -4.81 34.07 -8.03
N VAL A 65 -5.42 33.41 -9.03
CA VAL A 65 -6.88 33.36 -9.16
C VAL A 65 -7.51 32.73 -7.90
N PHE A 66 -7.01 31.60 -7.44
CA PHE A 66 -7.54 30.98 -6.22
C PHE A 66 -7.33 31.85 -4.97
N ALA A 67 -6.20 32.55 -4.86
CA ALA A 67 -5.95 33.49 -3.76
C ALA A 67 -6.91 34.70 -3.79
N ALA A 68 -7.24 35.23 -4.96
CA ALA A 68 -8.21 36.33 -5.11
C ALA A 68 -9.60 35.96 -4.56
N HIS A 69 -9.95 34.67 -4.58
CA HIS A 69 -11.18 34.13 -4.01
C HIS A 69 -11.05 33.73 -2.53
N GLY A 70 -9.98 34.12 -1.83
CA GLY A 70 -9.78 33.81 -0.41
C GLY A 70 -9.29 32.38 -0.15
N LEU A 71 -8.73 31.72 -1.16
CA LEU A 71 -8.11 30.38 -1.06
C LEU A 71 -6.58 30.50 -1.21
N ASP A 72 -5.96 31.38 -0.41
CA ASP A 72 -4.53 31.73 -0.47
C ASP A 72 -3.58 30.53 -0.27
N GLU A 73 -4.06 29.50 0.43
CA GLU A 73 -3.33 28.26 0.69
C GLU A 73 -3.51 27.22 -0.43
N ALA A 74 -3.99 27.62 -1.61
CA ALA A 74 -4.19 26.73 -2.73
C ALA A 74 -2.89 26.00 -3.11
N ILE A 75 -2.94 24.66 -3.11
CA ILE A 75 -1.82 23.82 -3.54
C ILE A 75 -2.07 23.49 -5.01
N VAL A 76 -1.40 24.21 -5.89
CA VAL A 76 -1.41 23.98 -7.34
C VAL A 76 -0.29 23.02 -7.70
N GLN A 77 -0.61 21.97 -8.46
CA GLN A 77 0.33 20.96 -8.94
C GLN A 77 -0.01 20.60 -10.38
N ARG A 78 1.01 20.41 -11.21
CA ARG A 78 0.82 19.91 -12.56
C ARG A 78 0.45 18.42 -12.52
N LEU A 79 -0.53 18.03 -13.32
CA LEU A 79 -0.92 16.64 -13.53
C LEU A 79 -0.45 16.22 -14.93
N GLY A 80 0.13 15.03 -15.06
CA GLY A 80 0.55 14.50 -16.36
C GLY A 80 1.74 15.21 -17.01
N ALA A 81 1.88 15.03 -18.33
CA ALA A 81 2.94 15.66 -19.12
C ALA A 81 2.63 17.16 -19.36
N PRO A 82 3.65 18.02 -19.62
CA PRO A 82 3.44 19.44 -19.91
C PRO A 82 2.47 19.72 -21.07
N GLU A 83 2.32 18.78 -22.00
CA GLU A 83 1.46 18.89 -23.18
C GLU A 83 -0.03 18.68 -22.86
N GLU A 84 -0.34 18.05 -21.73
CA GLU A 84 -1.72 17.77 -21.31
C GLU A 84 -2.40 18.99 -20.68
N ASN A 85 -1.62 20.03 -20.33
CA ASN A 85 -2.09 21.27 -19.68
C ASN A 85 -3.03 21.00 -18.50
N ALA A 86 -2.81 19.89 -17.80
CA ALA A 86 -3.62 19.45 -16.69
C ALA A 86 -3.02 19.93 -15.36
N TRP A 87 -3.86 20.47 -14.50
CA TRP A 87 -3.48 21.00 -13.20
C TRP A 87 -4.44 20.49 -12.14
N GLN A 88 -3.87 20.02 -11.04
CA GLN A 88 -4.56 19.69 -9.82
C GLN A 88 -4.45 20.86 -8.86
N VAL A 89 -5.57 21.44 -8.46
CA VAL A 89 -5.62 22.50 -7.44
C VAL A 89 -6.39 22.01 -6.24
N ARG A 90 -5.76 22.08 -5.07
CA ARG A 90 -6.40 21.78 -3.80
C ARG A 90 -6.57 23.03 -2.97
N THR A 91 -7.74 23.19 -2.37
CA THR A 91 -8.05 24.31 -1.49
C THR A 91 -8.80 23.84 -0.24
N LYS A 92 -9.00 24.76 0.72
CA LYS A 92 -10.04 24.60 1.73
C LYS A 92 -11.40 24.50 1.03
N GLU A 93 -12.41 24.01 1.75
CA GLU A 93 -13.76 23.83 1.22
C GLU A 93 -14.25 25.11 0.52
N ALA A 94 -14.50 25.01 -0.78
CA ALA A 94 -14.97 26.09 -1.63
C ALA A 94 -16.50 26.00 -1.80
N ALA A 95 -17.19 27.12 -1.65
CA ALA A 95 -18.64 27.17 -1.84
C ALA A 95 -19.01 27.06 -3.33
N PRO A 96 -20.17 26.49 -3.71
CA PRO A 96 -20.56 26.34 -5.11
C PRO A 96 -20.56 27.66 -5.92
N GLU A 97 -20.94 28.77 -5.30
CA GLU A 97 -20.94 30.09 -5.93
C GLU A 97 -19.50 30.58 -6.19
N GLN A 98 -18.61 30.33 -5.24
CA GLN A 98 -17.18 30.65 -5.33
C GLN A 98 -16.51 29.84 -6.44
N VAL A 99 -16.88 28.57 -6.61
CA VAL A 99 -16.39 27.70 -7.70
C VAL A 99 -16.73 28.28 -9.07
N GLN A 100 -17.96 28.75 -9.28
CA GLN A 100 -18.34 29.35 -10.56
C GLN A 100 -17.54 30.63 -10.85
N ALA A 101 -17.30 31.45 -9.84
CA ALA A 101 -16.50 32.66 -9.97
C ALA A 101 -15.02 32.34 -10.29
N ILE A 102 -14.41 31.40 -9.56
CA ILE A 102 -13.05 30.91 -9.83
C ILE A 102 -12.93 30.42 -11.26
N LEU A 103 -13.89 29.61 -11.70
CA LEU A 103 -13.91 29.04 -13.05
C LEU A 103 -14.07 30.08 -14.15
N ALA A 104 -14.78 31.18 -13.91
CA ALA A 104 -14.90 32.28 -14.86
C ALA A 104 -13.60 33.11 -14.93
N ASP A 105 -12.99 33.36 -13.78
CA ASP A 105 -11.74 34.13 -13.71
C ASP A 105 -10.57 33.33 -14.28
N LEU A 106 -10.55 32.00 -14.10
CA LEU A 106 -9.57 31.12 -14.76
C LEU A 106 -9.64 31.21 -16.30
N ASP A 107 -10.85 31.28 -16.87
CA ASP A 107 -11.04 31.40 -18.32
C ASP A 107 -10.48 32.72 -18.87
N VAL A 108 -10.46 33.77 -18.05
CA VAL A 108 -10.03 35.13 -18.43
C VAL A 108 -8.55 35.36 -18.13
N GLU A 109 -8.08 34.97 -16.95
CA GLU A 109 -6.75 35.32 -16.43
C GLU A 109 -5.68 34.28 -16.74
N VAL A 110 -6.06 33.01 -16.98
CA VAL A 110 -5.12 31.93 -17.27
C VAL A 110 -5.29 31.42 -18.69
N ALA A 111 -6.39 30.70 -18.96
CA ALA A 111 -6.76 30.14 -20.25
C ALA A 111 -8.15 29.49 -20.14
N PRO A 112 -8.86 29.29 -21.26
CA PRO A 112 -10.13 28.55 -21.25
C PRO A 112 -9.97 27.15 -20.64
N VAL A 113 -10.78 26.85 -19.63
CA VAL A 113 -10.86 25.54 -18.99
C VAL A 113 -11.79 24.64 -19.81
N ASN A 114 -11.29 23.48 -20.22
CA ASN A 114 -12.10 22.45 -20.84
C ASN A 114 -13.10 21.88 -19.81
N ARG A 115 -14.37 22.21 -19.99
CA ARG A 115 -15.46 21.83 -19.07
C ARG A 115 -15.81 20.35 -19.12
N ASP A 116 -15.54 19.67 -20.23
CA ASP A 116 -15.80 18.23 -20.38
C ASP A 116 -14.79 17.38 -19.59
N LEU A 117 -13.59 17.92 -19.34
CA LEU A 117 -12.51 17.28 -18.58
C LEU A 117 -12.33 17.88 -17.18
N LEU A 118 -13.19 18.82 -16.79
CA LEU A 118 -13.19 19.42 -15.46
C LEU A 118 -13.71 18.40 -14.43
N THR A 119 -12.89 18.09 -13.44
CA THR A 119 -13.34 17.36 -12.25
C THR A 119 -13.33 18.29 -11.05
N TYR A 120 -14.45 18.38 -10.34
CA TYR A 120 -14.57 19.12 -9.10
C TYR A 120 -15.16 18.22 -8.01
N GLU A 121 -14.42 18.04 -6.93
CA GLU A 121 -14.83 17.25 -5.78
C GLU A 121 -14.66 18.08 -4.50
N THR A 122 -15.56 17.90 -3.54
CA THR A 122 -15.48 18.58 -2.25
C THR A 122 -15.92 17.67 -1.13
N VAL A 123 -15.11 17.63 -0.08
CA VAL A 123 -15.34 16.82 1.10
C VAL A 123 -15.28 17.74 2.32
N SER A 124 -16.34 17.72 3.13
CA SER A 124 -16.34 18.47 4.39
C SER A 124 -15.32 17.87 5.38
N PRO A 125 -14.59 18.69 6.16
CA PRO A 125 -13.65 18.21 7.18
C PRO A 125 -14.25 17.22 8.18
N ILE A 126 -15.55 17.33 8.48
CA ILE A 126 -16.26 16.41 9.39
C ILE A 126 -16.29 15.00 8.79
N ILE A 127 -16.62 14.90 7.49
CA ILE A 127 -16.69 13.63 6.78
C ILE A 127 -15.28 13.03 6.69
N GLY A 128 -14.27 13.84 6.34
CA GLY A 128 -12.90 13.35 6.23
C GLY A 128 -12.32 12.82 7.54
N GLY A 129 -12.64 13.47 8.67
CA GLY A 129 -12.28 12.98 10.00
C GLY A 129 -12.93 11.63 10.33
N GLU A 130 -14.22 11.45 10.03
CA GLU A 130 -14.92 10.19 10.28
C GLU A 130 -14.40 9.06 9.39
N VAL A 131 -14.13 9.34 8.11
CA VAL A 131 -13.55 8.37 7.16
C VAL A 131 -12.16 7.92 7.63
N THR A 132 -11.30 8.85 8.05
CA THR A 132 -9.97 8.54 8.59
C THR A 132 -10.06 7.62 9.81
N ARG A 133 -10.98 7.92 10.73
CA ARG A 133 -11.19 7.11 11.95
C ARG A 133 -11.72 5.72 11.62
N ALA A 134 -12.71 5.63 10.73
CA ALA A 134 -13.28 4.37 10.28
C ALA A 134 -12.22 3.49 9.60
N ALA A 135 -11.36 4.07 8.77
CA ALA A 135 -10.24 3.39 8.11
C ALA A 135 -9.27 2.76 9.12
N GLY A 136 -8.85 3.52 10.14
CA GLY A 136 -7.97 3.03 11.20
C GLY A 136 -8.59 1.87 12.00
N ILE A 137 -9.88 1.97 12.33
CA ILE A 137 -10.62 0.90 13.02
C ILE A 137 -10.71 -0.36 12.13
N ALA A 138 -11.01 -0.21 10.84
CA ALA A 138 -11.14 -1.33 9.91
C ALA A 138 -9.83 -2.13 9.77
N VAL A 139 -8.68 -1.46 9.71
CA VAL A 139 -7.35 -2.11 9.65
C VAL A 139 -7.06 -2.88 10.96
N LEU A 140 -7.34 -2.29 12.11
CA LEU A 140 -7.12 -2.93 13.42
C LEU A 140 -8.02 -4.16 13.62
N VAL A 141 -9.32 -4.02 13.33
CA VAL A 141 -10.29 -5.11 13.45
C VAL A 141 -9.96 -6.24 12.47
N SER A 142 -9.65 -5.93 11.21
CA SER A 142 -9.23 -6.92 10.21
C SER A 142 -7.98 -7.69 10.68
N SER A 143 -6.97 -6.98 11.21
CA SER A 143 -5.75 -7.61 11.73
C SER A 143 -6.03 -8.58 12.87
N PHE A 144 -6.93 -8.22 13.78
CA PHE A 144 -7.33 -9.10 14.89
C PHE A 144 -8.11 -10.33 14.39
N ILE A 145 -9.04 -10.17 13.47
CA ILE A 145 -9.81 -11.28 12.86
C ILE A 145 -8.86 -12.26 12.16
N ILE A 146 -7.89 -11.76 11.39
CA ILE A 146 -6.87 -12.58 10.73
C ILE A 146 -6.06 -13.36 11.77
N LEU A 147 -5.60 -12.73 12.85
CA LEU A 147 -4.87 -13.41 13.92
C LEU A 147 -5.70 -14.54 14.54
N ALA A 148 -6.96 -14.24 14.89
CA ALA A 148 -7.87 -15.20 15.50
C ALA A 148 -8.15 -16.39 14.56
N PHE A 149 -8.35 -16.11 13.28
CA PHE A 149 -8.55 -17.13 12.25
C PHE A 149 -7.33 -18.04 12.10
N ILE A 150 -6.11 -17.48 11.98
CA ILE A 150 -4.89 -18.29 11.85
C ILE A 150 -4.66 -19.08 13.14
N TRP A 151 -4.79 -18.48 14.31
CA TRP A 151 -4.66 -19.19 15.58
C TRP A 151 -5.62 -20.38 15.69
N TRP A 152 -6.89 -20.17 15.35
CA TRP A 152 -7.90 -21.23 15.33
C TRP A 152 -7.59 -22.32 14.31
N SER A 153 -7.23 -21.94 13.07
CA SER A 153 -6.94 -22.87 11.99
C SER A 153 -5.72 -23.75 12.30
N PHE A 154 -4.68 -23.16 12.88
CA PHE A 154 -3.41 -23.83 13.17
C PHE A 154 -3.29 -24.42 14.57
N ARG A 155 -4.37 -24.45 15.37
CA ARG A 155 -4.40 -24.98 16.75
C ARG A 155 -3.83 -26.39 16.95
N ARG A 156 -3.79 -27.20 15.89
CA ARG A 156 -3.25 -28.58 15.90
C ARG A 156 -1.74 -28.66 15.67
N VAL A 157 -1.09 -27.55 15.30
CA VAL A 157 0.36 -27.47 15.08
C VAL A 157 1.04 -26.98 16.36
N PRO A 158 2.19 -27.54 16.76
CA PRO A 158 2.95 -27.03 17.89
C PRO A 158 3.26 -25.54 17.71
N HIS A 159 2.99 -24.73 18.74
CA HIS A 159 3.19 -23.28 18.72
C HIS A 159 2.43 -22.54 17.61
N ALA A 160 1.14 -22.84 17.42
CA ALA A 160 0.22 -22.18 16.48
C ALA A 160 0.32 -20.65 16.45
N PHE A 161 0.57 -20.02 17.60
CA PHE A 161 0.77 -18.57 17.72
C PHE A 161 1.91 -18.04 16.84
N ARG A 162 2.99 -18.82 16.65
CA ARG A 162 4.14 -18.40 15.82
C ARG A 162 3.76 -18.23 14.35
N TYR A 163 2.85 -19.05 13.84
CA TYR A 163 2.34 -18.93 12.47
C TYR A 163 1.47 -17.67 12.32
N GLY A 164 0.54 -17.43 13.25
CA GLY A 164 -0.26 -16.20 13.27
C GLY A 164 0.59 -14.93 13.32
N ALA A 165 1.54 -14.89 14.25
CA ALA A 165 2.47 -13.76 14.37
C ALA A 165 3.34 -13.58 13.11
N ALA A 166 3.84 -14.66 12.51
CA ALA A 166 4.63 -14.57 11.28
C ALA A 166 3.83 -14.07 10.08
N ALA A 167 2.56 -14.48 9.95
CA ALA A 167 1.67 -13.97 8.92
C ALA A 167 1.39 -12.47 9.10
N ILE A 168 1.16 -12.01 10.33
CA ILE A 168 0.98 -10.58 10.61
C ILE A 168 2.24 -9.79 10.30
N VAL A 169 3.42 -10.30 10.66
CA VAL A 169 4.69 -9.65 10.32
C VAL A 169 4.87 -9.55 8.80
N GLY A 170 4.52 -10.59 8.04
CA GLY A 170 4.51 -10.55 6.57
C GLY A 170 3.52 -9.52 6.02
N MET A 171 2.30 -9.48 6.54
CA MET A 171 1.29 -8.50 6.14
C MET A 171 1.73 -7.06 6.46
N LEU A 172 2.27 -6.80 7.67
CA LEU A 172 2.79 -5.49 8.06
C LEU A 172 3.96 -5.07 7.17
N HIS A 173 4.82 -6.00 6.80
CA HIS A 173 5.87 -5.76 5.82
C HIS A 173 5.27 -5.24 4.50
N ASP A 174 4.25 -5.89 3.96
CA ASP A 174 3.65 -5.51 2.68
C ASP A 174 2.93 -4.17 2.75
N ILE A 175 2.24 -3.91 3.87
CA ILE A 175 1.65 -2.60 4.15
C ILE A 175 2.74 -1.53 4.17
N LEU A 176 3.85 -1.73 4.89
CA LEU A 176 4.96 -0.77 4.94
C LEU A 176 5.59 -0.53 3.56
N VAL A 177 5.73 -1.57 2.75
CA VAL A 177 6.22 -1.42 1.36
C VAL A 177 5.23 -0.61 0.52
N ALA A 178 3.92 -0.86 0.64
CA ALA A 178 2.90 -0.08 -0.07
C ALA A 178 2.89 1.40 0.35
N PHE A 179 2.94 1.69 1.66
CA PHE A 179 3.04 3.06 2.18
C PHE A 179 4.34 3.75 1.77
N GLY A 180 5.47 3.05 1.81
CA GLY A 180 6.77 3.58 1.39
C GLY A 180 6.80 3.91 -0.11
N PHE A 181 6.24 3.02 -0.95
CA PHE A 181 6.06 3.28 -2.38
C PHE A 181 5.17 4.50 -2.62
N TYR A 182 4.06 4.59 -1.90
CA TYR A 182 3.14 5.72 -2.05
C TYR A 182 3.75 7.04 -1.60
N ALA A 183 4.50 7.05 -0.50
CA ALA A 183 5.24 8.22 -0.04
C ALA A 183 6.27 8.68 -1.09
N LEU A 184 6.97 7.73 -1.73
CA LEU A 184 7.90 8.02 -2.80
C LEU A 184 7.18 8.63 -4.03
N MET A 185 6.05 8.05 -4.44
CA MET A 185 5.26 8.60 -5.55
C MET A 185 4.62 9.95 -5.20
N GLY A 186 4.27 10.18 -3.93
CA GLY A 186 3.84 11.49 -3.44
C GLY A 186 4.92 12.57 -3.54
N LEU A 187 6.20 12.19 -3.39
CA LEU A 187 7.35 13.08 -3.56
C LEU A 187 7.73 13.32 -5.04
N LEU A 188 7.58 12.30 -5.90
CA LEU A 188 8.02 12.33 -7.30
C LEU A 188 6.93 12.76 -8.29
N GLN A 189 5.70 12.26 -8.11
CA GLN A 189 4.56 12.42 -9.01
C GLN A 189 3.38 13.13 -8.35
N GLY A 190 3.51 13.53 -7.08
CA GLY A 190 2.46 14.26 -6.38
C GLY A 190 1.27 13.41 -5.94
N TRP A 191 1.34 12.07 -5.99
CA TRP A 191 0.24 11.18 -5.59
C TRP A 191 -0.19 11.37 -4.14
N GLU A 192 -1.48 11.13 -3.89
CA GLU A 192 -2.16 11.48 -2.64
C GLU A 192 -3.02 10.31 -2.16
N VAL A 193 -2.87 9.95 -0.90
CA VAL A 193 -3.59 8.86 -0.27
C VAL A 193 -5.06 9.25 -0.16
N ASP A 194 -5.88 8.58 -0.95
CA ASP A 194 -7.34 8.70 -1.03
C ASP A 194 -8.05 7.45 -0.51
N ALA A 195 -9.38 7.42 -0.59
CA ALA A 195 -10.15 6.25 -0.19
C ALA A 195 -9.82 4.99 -1.02
N LEU A 196 -9.42 5.16 -2.29
CA LEU A 196 -8.98 4.05 -3.14
C LEU A 196 -7.66 3.45 -2.64
N PHE A 197 -6.70 4.27 -2.19
CA PHE A 197 -5.47 3.78 -1.58
C PHE A 197 -5.76 2.86 -0.37
N LEU A 198 -6.69 3.24 0.50
CA LEU A 198 -7.09 2.37 1.61
C LEU A 198 -7.61 1.02 1.11
N THR A 199 -8.44 1.05 0.08
CA THR A 199 -8.98 -0.16 -0.57
C THR A 199 -7.85 -1.03 -1.13
N ALA A 200 -6.83 -0.42 -1.74
CA ALA A 200 -5.65 -1.13 -2.23
C ALA A 200 -4.89 -1.81 -1.09
N VAL A 201 -4.61 -1.09 0.00
CA VAL A 201 -3.89 -1.64 1.17
C VAL A 201 -4.65 -2.81 1.81
N LEU A 202 -5.98 -2.68 1.97
CA LEU A 202 -6.82 -3.75 2.52
C LEU A 202 -6.83 -4.98 1.60
N THR A 203 -6.89 -4.76 0.29
CA THR A 203 -6.88 -5.83 -0.70
C THR A 203 -5.54 -6.55 -0.74
N VAL A 204 -4.43 -5.80 -0.75
CA VAL A 204 -3.06 -6.35 -0.66
C VAL A 204 -2.89 -7.17 0.62
N SER A 205 -3.41 -6.68 1.74
CA SER A 205 -3.36 -7.40 3.02
C SER A 205 -4.08 -8.75 2.93
N GLY A 206 -5.27 -8.78 2.32
CA GLY A 206 -6.04 -10.00 2.09
C GLY A 206 -5.29 -11.01 1.20
N PHE A 207 -4.77 -10.57 0.06
CA PHE A 207 -4.01 -11.43 -0.85
C PHE A 207 -2.70 -11.96 -0.23
N SER A 208 -1.97 -11.13 0.51
CA SER A 208 -0.74 -11.52 1.21
C SER A 208 -1.01 -12.61 2.25
N VAL A 209 -2.07 -12.44 3.04
CA VAL A 209 -2.47 -13.42 4.04
C VAL A 209 -2.95 -14.72 3.40
N GLN A 210 -3.70 -14.64 2.29
CA GLN A 210 -4.15 -15.80 1.53
C GLN A 210 -2.98 -16.69 1.10
N ASP A 211 -1.93 -16.11 0.48
CA ASP A 211 -0.76 -16.88 0.04
C ASP A 211 -0.01 -17.48 1.24
N THR A 212 0.15 -16.70 2.31
CA THR A 212 0.79 -17.18 3.54
C THR A 212 0.05 -18.40 4.13
N ILE A 213 -1.29 -18.38 4.14
CA ILE A 213 -2.11 -19.50 4.64
C ILE A 213 -1.89 -20.76 3.79
N VAL A 214 -1.82 -20.64 2.46
CA VAL A 214 -1.61 -21.78 1.57
C VAL A 214 -0.27 -22.47 1.86
N VAL A 215 0.81 -21.69 2.01
CA VAL A 215 2.12 -22.26 2.31
C VAL A 215 2.14 -22.87 3.71
N PHE A 216 1.56 -22.19 4.70
CA PHE A 216 1.49 -22.71 6.07
C PHE A 216 0.65 -23.98 6.19
N ASP A 217 -0.47 -24.08 5.48
CA ASP A 217 -1.30 -25.28 5.48
C ASP A 217 -0.52 -26.46 4.87
N ARG A 218 0.28 -26.20 3.82
CA ARG A 218 1.17 -27.22 3.28
C ARG A 218 2.28 -27.61 4.25
N VAL A 219 2.83 -26.68 5.04
CA VAL A 219 3.77 -27.01 6.12
C VAL A 219 3.10 -27.91 7.16
N ARG A 220 1.88 -27.59 7.55
CA ARG A 220 1.07 -28.37 8.49
C ARG A 220 0.78 -29.79 7.98
N GLU A 221 0.45 -29.94 6.70
CA GLU A 221 0.18 -31.25 6.08
C GLU A 221 1.45 -32.11 6.00
N ASN A 222 2.60 -31.50 5.66
CA ASN A 222 3.87 -32.20 5.52
C ASN A 222 4.51 -32.59 6.85
N LEU A 223 4.21 -31.87 7.95
CA LEU A 223 4.78 -32.14 9.27
C LEU A 223 4.53 -33.58 9.80
N PRO A 224 3.30 -34.13 9.79
CA PRO A 224 3.08 -35.53 10.15
C PRO A 224 3.54 -36.53 9.09
N ARG A 225 3.66 -36.13 7.81
CA ARG A 225 4.05 -37.00 6.70
C ARG A 225 5.56 -37.28 6.67
N TYR A 226 6.37 -36.29 7.03
CA TYR A 226 7.84 -36.36 7.02
C TYR A 226 8.42 -36.30 8.44
N ARG A 227 7.84 -37.09 9.36
CA ARG A 227 8.34 -37.20 10.73
C ARG A 227 9.80 -37.65 10.72
N GLY A 228 10.67 -36.90 11.42
CA GLY A 228 12.11 -37.17 11.52
C GLY A 228 12.99 -36.32 10.60
N GLU A 229 12.41 -35.64 9.59
CA GLU A 229 13.14 -34.59 8.86
C GLU A 229 13.20 -33.30 9.70
N SER A 230 14.23 -32.47 9.49
CA SER A 230 14.31 -31.16 10.14
C SER A 230 13.17 -30.25 9.67
N PHE A 231 12.65 -29.41 10.56
CA PHE A 231 11.57 -28.48 10.23
C PHE A 231 11.93 -27.57 9.04
N GLU A 232 13.19 -27.15 8.94
CA GLU A 232 13.71 -26.36 7.81
C GLU A 232 13.53 -27.07 6.46
N ARG A 233 13.80 -28.39 6.40
CA ARG A 233 13.64 -29.19 5.18
C ARG A 233 12.18 -29.39 4.80
N ILE A 234 11.32 -29.62 5.80
CA ILE A 234 9.87 -29.72 5.62
C ILE A 234 9.31 -28.40 5.08
N ALA A 235 9.67 -27.27 5.70
CA ALA A 235 9.23 -25.95 5.29
C ALA A 235 9.68 -25.61 3.86
N ASN A 236 10.94 -25.89 3.52
CA ASN A 236 11.46 -25.67 2.18
C ASN A 236 10.74 -26.52 1.12
N ARG A 237 10.40 -27.77 1.45
CA ARG A 237 9.60 -28.64 0.57
C ARG A 237 8.19 -28.07 0.38
N SER A 238 7.52 -27.64 1.45
CA SER A 238 6.18 -27.07 1.37
C SER A 238 6.12 -25.79 0.52
N ILE A 239 7.15 -24.94 0.57
CA ILE A 239 7.29 -23.79 -0.34
C ILE A 239 7.33 -24.27 -1.79
N LEU A 240 8.22 -25.22 -2.12
CA LEU A 240 8.39 -25.69 -3.50
C LEU A 240 7.14 -26.37 -4.06
N GLU A 241 6.35 -27.03 -3.21
CA GLU A 241 5.09 -27.67 -3.60
C GLU A 241 3.96 -26.67 -3.85
N THR A 242 4.02 -25.47 -3.26
CA THR A 242 2.96 -24.45 -3.36
C THR A 242 3.30 -23.30 -4.31
N ILE A 243 4.58 -23.09 -4.63
CA ILE A 243 5.06 -21.94 -5.39
C ILE A 243 4.38 -21.77 -6.76
N HIS A 244 4.11 -22.87 -7.47
CA HIS A 244 3.45 -22.81 -8.77
C HIS A 244 2.03 -22.22 -8.67
N ARG A 245 1.28 -22.63 -7.64
CA ARG A 245 -0.08 -22.10 -7.41
C ARG A 245 -0.05 -20.62 -7.08
N SER A 246 0.77 -20.22 -6.11
CA SER A 246 0.87 -18.81 -5.69
C SER A 246 1.31 -17.91 -6.84
N LEU A 247 2.37 -18.30 -7.58
CA LEU A 247 2.81 -17.54 -8.74
C LEU A 247 1.74 -17.46 -9.83
N ALA A 248 1.03 -18.55 -10.14
CA ALA A 248 -0.02 -18.53 -11.17
C ALA A 248 -1.18 -17.61 -10.80
N THR A 249 -1.63 -17.62 -9.55
CA THR A 249 -2.69 -16.71 -9.08
C THR A 249 -2.25 -15.25 -9.15
N GLN A 250 -1.03 -14.95 -8.72
CA GLN A 250 -0.52 -13.58 -8.65
C GLN A 250 -0.18 -13.02 -10.03
N LEU A 251 0.47 -13.81 -10.90
CA LEU A 251 0.84 -13.37 -12.25
C LEU A 251 -0.38 -13.00 -13.09
N ASN A 252 -1.49 -13.74 -12.98
CA ASN A 252 -2.73 -13.39 -13.69
C ASN A 252 -3.24 -12.01 -13.28
N ALA A 253 -3.28 -11.72 -11.98
CA ALA A 253 -3.67 -10.40 -11.49
C ALA A 253 -2.67 -9.31 -11.90
N ILE A 254 -1.37 -9.60 -11.85
CA ILE A 254 -0.30 -8.69 -12.26
C ILE A 254 -0.43 -8.29 -13.73
N PHE A 255 -0.72 -9.23 -14.63
CA PHE A 255 -0.91 -8.90 -16.05
C PHE A 255 -2.09 -7.96 -16.28
N VAL A 256 -3.21 -8.19 -15.58
CA VAL A 256 -4.38 -7.30 -15.64
C VAL A 256 -4.04 -5.91 -15.09
N MET A 257 -3.37 -5.84 -13.93
CA MET A 257 -2.97 -4.57 -13.34
C MET A 257 -2.00 -3.79 -14.22
N ILE A 258 -1.03 -4.45 -14.85
CA ILE A 258 -0.11 -3.81 -15.80
C ILE A 258 -0.89 -3.24 -17.00
N ALA A 259 -1.86 -3.98 -17.54
CA ALA A 259 -2.70 -3.47 -18.62
C ALA A 259 -3.48 -2.22 -18.17
N ILE A 260 -4.07 -2.21 -16.98
CA ILE A 260 -4.79 -1.04 -16.46
C ILE A 260 -3.82 0.13 -16.17
N ILE A 261 -2.58 -0.12 -15.74
CA ILE A 261 -1.59 0.96 -15.54
C ILE A 261 -1.17 1.60 -16.86
N LEU A 262 -1.10 0.82 -17.95
CA LEU A 262 -0.69 1.31 -19.27
C LEU A 262 -1.83 1.98 -20.05
N PHE A 263 -3.06 1.51 -19.89
CA PHE A 263 -4.22 1.94 -20.69
C PHE A 263 -5.34 2.59 -19.87
N GLY A 264 -5.24 2.61 -18.54
CA GLY A 264 -6.19 3.28 -17.65
C GLY A 264 -5.93 4.78 -17.54
N GLY A 265 -6.86 5.48 -16.90
CA GLY A 265 -6.75 6.92 -16.64
C GLY A 265 -5.89 7.26 -15.42
N ASP A 266 -5.46 8.52 -15.33
CA ASP A 266 -4.56 9.01 -14.28
C ASP A 266 -5.15 8.92 -12.87
N THR A 267 -6.47 8.97 -12.73
CA THR A 267 -7.15 8.85 -11.43
C THR A 267 -7.05 7.44 -10.84
N VAL A 268 -7.02 6.41 -11.68
CA VAL A 268 -7.00 5.00 -11.24
C VAL A 268 -5.57 4.45 -11.15
N ARG A 269 -4.62 5.09 -11.84
CA ARG A 269 -3.23 4.65 -11.91
C ARG A 269 -2.53 4.59 -10.54
N PRO A 270 -2.69 5.55 -9.60
CA PRO A 270 -2.11 5.45 -8.26
C PRO A 270 -2.62 4.23 -7.49
N PHE A 271 -3.93 3.99 -7.56
CA PHE A 271 -4.60 2.86 -6.91
C PHE A 271 -4.05 1.51 -7.42
N ILE A 272 -4.06 1.30 -8.74
CA ILE A 272 -3.63 0.02 -9.33
C ILE A 272 -2.12 -0.18 -9.18
N SER A 273 -1.32 0.88 -9.28
CA SER A 273 0.14 0.78 -9.07
C SER A 273 0.48 0.36 -7.64
N THR A 274 -0.28 0.87 -6.66
CA THR A 274 -0.14 0.47 -5.26
C THR A 274 -0.51 -0.99 -5.05
N MET A 275 -1.62 -1.43 -5.64
CA MET A 275 -2.00 -2.84 -5.61
C MET A 275 -0.94 -3.74 -6.24
N LEU A 276 -0.39 -3.34 -7.39
CA LEU A 276 0.65 -4.10 -8.09
C LEU A 276 1.89 -4.27 -7.21
N VAL A 277 2.43 -3.19 -6.66
CA VAL A 277 3.60 -3.22 -5.78
C VAL A 277 3.31 -4.05 -4.53
N GLY A 278 2.14 -3.86 -3.92
CA GLY A 278 1.71 -4.61 -2.76
C GLY A 278 1.56 -6.11 -3.01
N MET A 279 1.00 -6.52 -4.15
CA MET A 279 0.84 -7.94 -4.52
C MET A 279 2.18 -8.60 -4.85
N ILE A 280 3.10 -7.89 -5.51
CA ILE A 280 4.48 -8.36 -5.70
C ILE A 280 5.16 -8.55 -4.34
N SER A 281 5.04 -7.56 -3.44
CA SER A 281 5.57 -7.65 -2.08
C SER A 281 4.95 -8.83 -1.32
N GLY A 282 3.64 -9.02 -1.37
CA GLY A 282 2.94 -10.11 -0.66
C GLY A 282 3.31 -11.50 -1.15
N THR A 283 3.51 -11.66 -2.47
CA THR A 283 4.02 -12.91 -3.03
C THR A 283 5.45 -13.18 -2.53
N TYR A 284 6.29 -12.15 -2.46
CA TYR A 284 7.64 -12.27 -1.92
C TYR A 284 7.64 -12.54 -0.41
N SER A 285 6.85 -11.81 0.38
CA SER A 285 6.85 -11.86 1.83
C SER A 285 6.33 -13.20 2.35
N SER A 286 5.28 -13.75 1.75
CA SER A 286 4.72 -15.06 2.13
C SER A 286 5.75 -16.19 1.98
N ILE A 287 6.53 -16.19 0.89
CA ILE A 287 7.52 -17.22 0.57
C ILE A 287 8.84 -17.00 1.32
N PHE A 288 9.37 -15.79 1.28
CA PHE A 288 10.75 -15.47 1.69
C PHE A 288 10.85 -14.82 3.07
N ILE A 289 9.75 -14.36 3.66
CA ILE A 289 9.73 -13.73 4.99
C ILE A 289 8.95 -14.59 5.98
N ALA A 290 7.65 -14.81 5.76
CA ALA A 290 6.76 -15.44 6.73
C ALA A 290 7.18 -16.87 7.10
N VAL A 291 7.44 -17.73 6.10
CA VAL A 291 7.88 -19.12 6.35
C VAL A 291 9.25 -19.19 7.02
N PRO A 292 10.30 -18.50 6.52
CA PRO A 292 11.59 -18.48 7.21
C PRO A 292 11.53 -17.89 8.63
N LEU A 293 10.62 -16.95 8.89
CA LEU A 293 10.41 -16.39 10.24
C LEU A 293 9.93 -17.47 11.22
N VAL A 294 8.96 -18.29 10.81
CA VAL A 294 8.48 -19.42 11.63
C VAL A 294 9.62 -20.43 11.88
N VAL A 295 10.41 -20.75 10.86
CA VAL A 295 11.55 -21.67 10.98
C VAL A 295 12.59 -21.14 11.97
N MET A 296 12.95 -19.86 11.88
CA MET A 296 13.87 -19.22 12.82
C MET A 296 13.35 -19.29 14.26
N TRP A 297 12.07 -19.02 14.45
CA TRP A 297 11.48 -18.99 15.79
C TRP A 297 11.39 -20.39 16.42
N GLN A 298 11.11 -21.41 15.62
CA GLN A 298 11.17 -22.80 16.09
C GLN A 298 12.60 -23.23 16.46
N TRP A 299 13.58 -22.95 15.60
CA TRP A 299 14.98 -23.28 15.87
C TRP A 299 15.52 -22.57 17.13
N ALA A 300 15.17 -21.29 17.34
CA ALA A 300 15.55 -20.55 18.54
C ALA A 300 14.91 -21.13 19.81
N GLY A 301 13.65 -21.60 19.71
CA GLY A 301 12.95 -22.28 20.80
C GLY A 301 13.60 -23.61 21.19
N GLU A 302 13.96 -24.44 20.21
CA GLU A 302 14.63 -25.72 20.40
C GLU A 302 16.02 -25.54 21.04
N LYS A 303 16.82 -24.58 20.56
CA LYS A 303 18.11 -24.25 21.16
C LYS A 303 18.01 -23.81 22.61
N ARG A 304 17.00 -22.98 22.94
CA ARG A 304 16.79 -22.51 24.30
C ARG A 304 16.34 -23.63 25.23
N ALA A 305 15.48 -24.54 24.75
CA ALA A 305 15.09 -25.73 25.49
C ALA A 305 16.29 -26.68 25.72
N ALA A 306 17.13 -26.88 24.71
CA ALA A 306 18.34 -27.69 24.84
C ALA A 306 19.35 -27.09 25.83
N ALA A 307 19.55 -25.76 25.81
CA ALA A 307 20.44 -25.08 26.75
C ALA A 307 19.96 -25.18 28.22
N VAL A 308 18.64 -25.11 28.44
CA VAL A 308 18.04 -25.29 29.77
C VAL A 308 18.12 -26.75 30.23
N ALA A 309 17.99 -27.72 29.31
CA ALA A 309 18.13 -29.14 29.65
C ALA A 309 19.58 -29.57 29.94
N SER A 310 20.57 -28.81 29.45
CA SER A 310 22.00 -29.04 29.68
C SER A 310 22.57 -28.28 30.88
N ALA A 311 21.78 -27.44 31.55
CA ALA A 311 22.14 -26.64 32.72
C ALA A 311 21.58 -27.26 34.00
#